data_AF-A0A2U1B857-F1
#
_entry.id   AF-A0A2U1B857-F1
#
_cell.length_a   1.000
_cell.length_b   1.000
_cell.length_c   1.000
_cell.angle_alpha   90.00
_cell.angle_beta   90.00
_cell.angle_gamma   90.00
#
_symmetry.space_group_name_H-M   'P 1'
#
loop_
_entity.id
_entity.type
_entity.pdbx_description
1 polymer ?
#
loop_
_entity_poly.entity_id
_entity_poly.type
_entity_poly.pdbx_seq_one_letter_code
_entity_poly.pdbx_strand_id
1 'polypeptide(L)'
;MEPWLTPRGDEQLPEESVRPLSSAEREEAVRDLLPPAEFRELQRELHASAPFSWRSLLLTVPALAAMCAAMYLFFPHSRFAAPKETPIAIAEEKPLPDSDRKLLRRARELHNHGKIREALTLLAPAVRRVLESSDPVQAENAQALLAQFWEWRMPVAPVRVAAECRRILGCSPDHLVAKLTLARLQPQSFPALAGLQEKAPQLLREMSEERLAMLRPLLGASAVTADQQSEIAWQYALAATGCWLAAGAAAFPDEPGFAEREAALALCRSRLDSRRFARLRCDILYRIWSAKWYFWNFQTVDGRPTHHRDLKREIDDLERRLEQ
;
A
#
# COMPACT_ATOMS: atom_id res chain seq x y z
N MET A 1 -54.35 -23.94 -43.81
CA MET A 1 -53.42 -24.40 -42.76
C MET A 1 -54.13 -24.20 -41.44
N GLU A 2 -54.29 -25.31 -40.72
CA GLU A 2 -55.34 -25.50 -39.73
C GLU A 2 -55.16 -24.71 -38.43
N PRO A 3 -56.27 -24.50 -37.70
CA PRO A 3 -56.36 -23.67 -36.51
C PRO A 3 -56.37 -24.54 -35.24
N TRP A 4 -55.79 -24.06 -34.13
CA TRP A 4 -56.11 -24.35 -32.73
C TRP A 4 -56.08 -25.83 -32.23
N LEU A 5 -55.36 -26.07 -31.13
CA LEU A 5 -55.91 -26.79 -29.96
C LEU A 5 -55.06 -26.52 -28.71
N THR A 6 -55.74 -25.99 -27.71
CA THR A 6 -55.35 -25.69 -26.34
C THR A 6 -55.01 -26.95 -25.52
N PRO A 7 -54.33 -26.80 -24.36
CA PRO A 7 -54.05 -27.91 -23.45
C PRO A 7 -55.34 -28.34 -22.73
N ARG A 8 -55.67 -29.62 -22.85
CA ARG A 8 -56.50 -30.44 -21.94
C ARG A 8 -55.66 -31.70 -21.75
N GLY A 9 -55.35 -32.21 -20.57
CA GLY A 9 -55.90 -32.08 -19.24
C GLY A 9 -55.57 -33.43 -18.61
N ASP A 10 -54.87 -33.39 -17.47
CA ASP A 10 -54.76 -34.43 -16.46
C ASP A 10 -54.52 -35.88 -16.91
N GLU A 11 -53.25 -36.25 -17.06
CA GLU A 11 -52.78 -37.51 -16.46
C GLU A 11 -51.95 -37.15 -15.23
N GLN A 12 -52.67 -37.00 -14.11
CA GLN A 12 -52.09 -37.06 -12.77
C GLN A 12 -51.46 -38.44 -12.60
N LEU A 13 -50.15 -38.55 -12.88
CA LEU A 13 -49.34 -39.58 -12.27
C LEU A 13 -49.34 -39.33 -10.76
N PRO A 14 -49.58 -40.34 -9.92
CA PRO A 14 -49.63 -40.14 -8.49
C PRO A 14 -48.28 -39.58 -8.03
N GLU A 15 -48.31 -38.42 -7.36
CA GLU A 15 -47.21 -38.00 -6.50
C GLU A 15 -47.09 -39.05 -5.39
N GLU A 16 -46.36 -40.13 -5.67
CA GLU A 16 -45.73 -40.89 -4.59
C GLU A 16 -44.81 -39.90 -3.89
N SER A 17 -45.25 -39.45 -2.71
CA SER A 17 -44.43 -38.69 -1.80
C SER A 17 -43.22 -39.54 -1.45
N VAL A 18 -42.12 -39.38 -2.21
CA VAL A 18 -40.85 -40.02 -1.91
C VAL A 18 -40.33 -39.35 -0.64
N ARG A 19 -40.71 -39.92 0.50
CA ARG A 19 -40.14 -39.55 1.78
C ARG A 19 -38.64 -39.84 1.67
N PRO A 20 -37.75 -38.90 2.04
CA PRO A 20 -36.32 -39.18 2.04
C PRO A 20 -36.06 -40.36 2.97
N LEU A 21 -35.44 -41.41 2.43
CA LEU A 21 -35.10 -42.65 3.16
C LEU A 21 -34.39 -42.29 4.47
N SER A 22 -34.75 -42.98 5.54
CA SER A 22 -34.06 -42.89 6.83
C SER A 22 -32.63 -43.42 6.70
N SER A 23 -31.75 -43.08 7.65
CA SER A 23 -30.35 -43.52 7.63
C SER A 23 -30.21 -45.04 7.57
N ALA A 24 -31.11 -45.76 8.26
CA ALA A 24 -31.13 -47.22 8.29
C ALA A 24 -31.56 -47.82 6.95
N GLU A 25 -32.58 -47.24 6.30
CA GLU A 25 -33.06 -47.71 4.99
C GLU A 25 -32.05 -47.42 3.88
N ARG A 26 -31.23 -46.36 4.00
CA ARG A 26 -30.12 -46.08 3.07
C ARG A 26 -28.98 -47.09 3.24
N GLU A 27 -28.64 -47.45 4.47
CA GLU A 27 -27.62 -48.47 4.74
C GLU A 27 -28.04 -49.85 4.22
N GLU A 28 -29.32 -50.20 4.36
CA GLU A 28 -29.87 -51.46 3.84
C GLU A 28 -29.90 -51.48 2.31
N ALA A 29 -30.32 -50.38 1.67
CA ALA A 29 -30.28 -50.26 0.21
C ALA A 29 -28.85 -50.31 -0.37
N VAL A 30 -27.88 -49.70 0.30
CA VAL A 30 -26.45 -49.76 -0.11
C VAL A 30 -25.88 -51.17 0.07
N ARG A 31 -26.36 -51.91 1.08
CA ARG A 31 -25.97 -53.31 1.32
C ARG A 31 -26.49 -54.26 0.25
N ASP A 32 -27.68 -54.01 -0.29
CA ASP A 32 -28.30 -54.82 -1.34
C ASP A 32 -27.75 -54.52 -2.74
N LEU A 33 -27.23 -53.31 -2.97
CA LEU A 33 -26.73 -52.85 -4.28
C LEU A 33 -25.25 -53.18 -4.54
N LEU A 34 -24.46 -53.47 -3.50
CA LEU A 34 -23.01 -53.67 -3.63
C LEU A 34 -22.60 -55.14 -3.45
N PRO A 35 -21.67 -55.65 -4.27
CA PRO A 35 -21.06 -56.96 -4.05
C PRO A 35 -20.41 -57.05 -2.65
N PRO A 36 -20.49 -58.20 -1.95
CA PRO A 36 -20.01 -58.34 -0.56
C PRO A 36 -18.51 -58.06 -0.32
N ALA A 37 -17.71 -58.00 -1.39
CA ALA A 37 -16.29 -57.68 -1.33
C ALA A 37 -16.07 -56.15 -1.21
N GLU A 38 -16.79 -55.36 -2.01
CA GLU A 38 -16.67 -53.90 -2.07
C GLU A 38 -17.23 -53.24 -0.80
N PHE A 39 -18.34 -53.77 -0.25
CA PHE A 39 -18.87 -53.31 1.03
C PHE A 39 -17.88 -53.52 2.20
N ARG A 40 -17.08 -54.60 2.15
CA ARG A 40 -16.07 -54.90 3.17
C ARG A 40 -14.82 -54.02 3.05
N GLU A 41 -14.49 -53.50 1.87
CA GLU A 41 -13.44 -52.50 1.70
C GLU A 41 -13.91 -51.11 2.17
N LEU A 42 -15.13 -50.73 1.83
CA LEU A 42 -15.73 -49.46 2.26
C LEU A 42 -15.87 -49.38 3.79
N GLN A 43 -16.24 -50.48 4.46
CA GLN A 43 -16.22 -50.55 5.93
C GLN A 43 -14.82 -50.43 6.54
N ARG A 44 -13.78 -50.93 5.86
CA ARG A 44 -12.39 -50.79 6.32
C ARG A 44 -11.88 -49.36 6.18
N GLU A 45 -12.23 -48.66 5.10
CA GLU A 45 -11.86 -47.26 4.90
C GLU A 45 -12.58 -46.31 5.88
N LEU A 46 -13.86 -46.58 6.18
CA LEU A 46 -14.62 -45.87 7.21
C LEU A 46 -14.10 -46.11 8.64
N HIS A 47 -13.59 -47.30 8.94
CA HIS A 47 -12.93 -47.56 10.23
C HIS A 47 -11.50 -47.01 10.32
N ALA A 48 -10.81 -46.84 9.18
CA ALA A 48 -9.51 -46.16 9.13
C ALA A 48 -9.63 -44.63 9.34
N SER A 49 -10.82 -44.07 9.09
CA SER A 49 -11.17 -42.68 9.33
C SER A 49 -11.91 -42.49 10.67
N ALA A 50 -11.37 -43.07 11.74
CA ALA A 50 -11.93 -42.91 13.08
C ALA A 50 -11.83 -41.43 13.57
N PRO A 51 -12.83 -40.92 14.30
CA PRO A 51 -12.75 -39.61 14.94
C PRO A 51 -11.65 -39.59 16.02
N PHE A 52 -11.06 -38.40 16.21
CA PHE A 52 -10.02 -38.10 17.20
C PHE A 52 -10.27 -38.81 18.55
N SER A 53 -9.33 -39.65 18.99
CA SER A 53 -9.41 -40.38 20.26
C SER A 53 -8.84 -39.56 21.42
N TRP A 54 -9.32 -39.78 22.65
CA TRP A 54 -8.80 -39.09 23.86
C TRP A 54 -7.27 -39.20 24.04
N ARG A 55 -6.67 -40.29 23.54
CA ARG A 55 -5.21 -40.50 23.54
C ARG A 55 -4.46 -39.57 22.58
N SER A 56 -5.07 -39.18 21.46
CA SER A 56 -4.48 -38.19 20.54
C SER A 56 -4.62 -36.76 21.08
N LEU A 57 -5.67 -36.48 21.84
CA LEU A 57 -5.89 -35.21 22.54
C LEU A 57 -4.86 -34.97 23.68
N LEU A 58 -4.47 -36.03 24.39
CA LEU A 58 -3.44 -35.99 25.43
C LEU A 58 -2.03 -35.71 24.91
N LEU A 59 -1.76 -35.96 23.62
CA LEU A 59 -0.45 -35.72 22.99
C LEU A 59 -0.40 -34.40 22.21
N THR A 60 -1.52 -33.95 21.64
CA THR A 60 -1.57 -32.72 20.86
C THR A 60 -1.60 -31.45 21.72
N VAL A 61 -2.29 -31.47 22.86
CA VAL A 61 -2.38 -30.29 23.74
C VAL A 61 -1.04 -29.89 24.35
N PRO A 62 -0.20 -30.81 24.88
CA PRO A 62 1.13 -30.45 25.37
C PRO A 62 2.08 -30.01 24.25
N ALA A 63 1.98 -30.62 23.06
CA ALA A 63 2.79 -30.24 21.91
C ALA A 63 2.45 -28.83 21.40
N LEU A 64 1.16 -28.46 21.39
CA LEU A 64 0.71 -27.11 21.05
C LEU A 64 1.17 -26.09 22.11
N ALA A 65 1.06 -26.43 23.39
CA ALA A 65 1.53 -25.59 24.49
C ALA A 65 3.06 -25.37 24.44
N ALA A 66 3.83 -26.42 24.12
CA ALA A 66 5.28 -26.34 23.95
C ALA A 66 5.66 -25.48 22.74
N MET A 67 4.93 -25.57 21.62
CA MET A 67 5.12 -24.66 20.48
C MET A 67 4.83 -23.20 20.85
N CYS A 68 3.71 -22.93 21.54
CA CYS A 68 3.38 -21.57 21.98
C CYS A 68 4.43 -21.00 22.94
N ALA A 69 4.94 -21.82 23.86
CA ALA A 69 6.01 -21.43 24.78
C ALA A 69 7.34 -21.17 24.03
N ALA A 70 7.69 -22.01 23.06
CA ALA A 70 8.85 -21.77 22.20
C ALA A 70 8.70 -20.49 21.38
N MET A 71 7.53 -20.24 20.78
CA MET A 71 7.26 -18.98 20.07
C MET A 71 7.41 -17.77 21.00
N TYR A 72 6.92 -17.85 22.24
CA TYR A 72 7.02 -16.74 23.19
C TYR A 72 8.47 -16.46 23.64
N LEU A 73 9.28 -17.50 23.80
CA LEU A 73 10.68 -17.39 24.24
C LEU A 73 11.65 -16.98 23.11
N PHE A 74 11.37 -17.37 21.87
CA PHE A 74 12.25 -17.09 20.72
C PHE A 74 11.82 -15.86 19.89
N PHE A 75 10.64 -15.27 20.13
CA PHE A 75 10.29 -13.95 19.56
C PHE A 75 10.80 -12.81 20.45
N PRO A 76 11.76 -11.99 19.99
CA PRO A 76 12.33 -10.91 20.79
C PRO A 76 11.30 -9.78 20.98
N HIS A 77 10.73 -9.72 22.19
CA HIS A 77 9.81 -8.66 22.63
C HIS A 77 10.43 -7.24 22.57
N SER A 78 11.76 -7.13 22.41
CA SER A 78 12.48 -5.87 22.26
C SER A 78 12.29 -5.18 20.90
N ARG A 79 11.67 -5.82 19.90
CA ARG A 79 11.37 -5.20 18.60
C ARG A 79 10.05 -4.43 18.54
N PHE A 80 9.22 -4.52 19.59
CA PHE A 80 7.92 -3.81 19.68
C PHE A 80 7.98 -2.50 20.47
N ALA A 81 9.17 -2.07 20.89
CA ALA A 81 9.37 -0.75 21.46
C ALA A 81 9.26 0.29 20.33
N ALA A 82 8.06 0.84 20.15
CA ALA A 82 7.86 2.03 19.34
C ALA A 82 8.76 3.15 19.91
N PRO A 83 9.58 3.83 19.09
CA PRO A 83 10.32 4.98 19.56
C PRO A 83 9.30 6.04 20.00
N LYS A 84 9.47 6.56 21.22
CA LYS A 84 8.67 7.68 21.72
C LYS A 84 8.84 8.86 20.75
N GLU A 85 7.74 9.28 20.15
CA GLU A 85 7.67 10.48 19.30
C GLU A 85 8.14 11.67 20.13
N THR A 86 9.33 12.18 19.82
CA THR A 86 9.80 13.46 20.33
C THR A 86 9.04 14.56 19.60
N PRO A 87 8.47 15.55 20.30
CA PRO A 87 7.83 16.69 19.65
C PRO A 87 8.83 17.40 18.75
N ILE A 88 8.48 17.50 17.47
CA ILE A 88 9.29 18.12 16.43
C ILE A 88 9.34 19.63 16.71
N ALA A 89 10.53 20.14 17.03
CA ALA A 89 10.78 21.57 17.07
C ALA A 89 10.64 22.11 15.63
N ILE A 90 9.75 23.09 15.44
CA ILE A 90 9.49 23.74 14.17
C ILE A 90 10.69 24.65 13.86
N ALA A 91 11.46 24.33 12.83
CA ALA A 91 12.51 25.22 12.36
C ALA A 91 11.92 26.46 11.69
N GLU A 92 12.41 27.63 12.09
CA GLU A 92 12.09 28.90 11.45
C GLU A 92 12.65 28.93 10.01
N GLU A 93 11.80 29.34 9.07
CA GLU A 93 12.16 29.47 7.66
C GLU A 93 13.24 30.55 7.50
N LYS A 94 14.41 30.19 6.94
CA LYS A 94 15.46 31.17 6.64
C LYS A 94 14.90 32.25 5.70
N PRO A 95 15.04 33.55 6.02
CA PRO A 95 14.47 34.60 5.20
C PRO A 95 15.14 34.64 3.82
N LEU A 96 14.32 34.67 2.76
CA LEU A 96 14.80 34.86 1.39
C LEU A 96 15.60 36.17 1.25
N PRO A 97 16.63 36.21 0.39
CA PRO A 97 17.24 37.46 -0.06
C PRO A 97 16.19 38.43 -0.62
N ASP A 98 16.31 39.73 -0.30
CA ASP A 98 15.32 40.75 -0.69
C ASP A 98 15.17 40.90 -2.21
N SER A 99 16.23 40.61 -2.99
CA SER A 99 16.17 40.56 -4.46
C SER A 99 15.19 39.51 -4.96
N ASP A 100 15.27 38.30 -4.39
CA ASP A 100 14.52 37.14 -4.84
C ASP A 100 13.07 37.24 -4.37
N ARG A 101 12.86 37.81 -3.18
CA ARG A 101 11.52 38.13 -2.65
C ARG A 101 10.77 39.09 -3.57
N LYS A 102 11.40 40.18 -4.03
CA LYS A 102 10.77 41.15 -4.96
C LYS A 102 10.46 40.49 -6.30
N LEU A 103 11.39 39.69 -6.82
CA LEU A 103 11.24 38.99 -8.10
C LEU A 103 10.10 37.97 -8.05
N LEU A 104 10.00 37.18 -6.98
CA LEU A 104 8.92 36.22 -6.76
C LEU A 104 7.55 36.88 -6.61
N ARG A 105 7.44 38.01 -5.91
CA ARG A 105 6.18 38.75 -5.81
C ARG A 105 5.67 39.15 -7.19
N ARG A 106 6.54 39.76 -8.01
CA ARG A 106 6.18 40.17 -9.37
C ARG A 106 5.86 38.99 -10.28
N ALA A 107 6.58 37.88 -10.16
CA ALA A 107 6.28 36.67 -10.91
C ALA A 107 4.91 36.07 -10.52
N ARG A 108 4.58 36.06 -9.23
CA ARG A 108 3.27 35.61 -8.72
C ARG A 108 2.14 36.52 -9.17
N GLU A 109 2.36 37.84 -9.20
CA GLU A 109 1.39 38.77 -9.79
C GLU A 109 1.10 38.42 -11.25
N LEU A 110 2.13 38.24 -12.08
CA LEU A 110 1.94 37.83 -13.48
C LEU A 110 1.20 36.50 -13.60
N HIS A 111 1.56 35.50 -12.78
CA HIS A 111 0.89 34.21 -12.73
C HIS A 111 -0.60 34.36 -12.38
N ASN A 112 -0.93 35.16 -11.36
CA ASN A 112 -2.32 35.40 -10.93
C ASN A 112 -3.17 36.10 -12.00
N HIS A 113 -2.55 36.85 -12.92
CA HIS A 113 -3.22 37.41 -14.10
C HIS A 113 -3.26 36.42 -15.29
N GLY A 114 -2.96 35.14 -15.08
CA GLY A 114 -2.96 34.10 -16.11
C GLY A 114 -1.73 34.10 -17.03
N LYS A 115 -0.73 34.94 -16.76
CA LYS A 115 0.46 35.13 -17.63
C LYS A 115 1.63 34.25 -17.22
N ILE A 116 1.41 32.93 -17.17
CA ILE A 116 2.40 31.95 -16.69
C ILE A 116 3.72 32.00 -17.47
N ARG A 117 3.65 32.16 -18.81
CA ARG A 117 4.86 32.25 -19.65
C ARG A 117 5.70 33.48 -19.33
N GLU A 118 5.08 34.63 -19.06
CA GLU A 118 5.77 35.85 -18.67
C GLU A 118 6.39 35.69 -17.27
N ALA A 119 5.68 35.06 -16.33
CA ALA A 119 6.18 34.77 -15.00
C ALA A 119 7.42 33.85 -15.02
N LEU A 120 7.39 32.78 -15.82
CA LEU A 120 8.54 31.88 -16.00
C LEU A 120 9.72 32.58 -16.68
N THR A 121 9.45 33.44 -17.67
CA THR A 121 10.49 34.21 -18.37
C THR A 121 11.16 35.21 -17.42
N LEU A 122 10.40 35.80 -16.50
CA LEU A 122 10.93 36.69 -15.46
C LEU A 122 11.86 35.97 -14.48
N LEU A 123 11.51 34.74 -14.09
CA LEU A 123 12.30 33.93 -13.14
C LEU A 123 13.54 33.29 -13.79
N ALA A 124 13.49 32.97 -15.08
CA ALA A 124 14.50 32.17 -15.76
C ALA A 124 15.96 32.69 -15.61
N PRO A 125 16.26 34.00 -15.72
CA PRO A 125 17.63 34.50 -15.54
C PRO A 125 18.16 34.25 -14.12
N ALA A 126 17.31 34.40 -13.09
CA ALA A 126 17.71 34.15 -11.70
C ALA A 126 17.99 32.66 -11.47
N VAL A 127 17.09 31.78 -11.94
CA VAL A 127 17.27 30.32 -11.87
C VAL A 127 18.56 29.89 -12.60
N ARG A 128 18.80 30.43 -13.80
CA ARG A 128 19.99 30.11 -14.59
C ARG A 128 21.27 30.44 -13.85
N ARG A 129 21.35 31.62 -13.21
CA ARG A 129 22.51 32.00 -12.38
C ARG A 129 22.77 30.99 -11.26
N VAL A 130 21.72 30.53 -10.58
CA VAL A 130 21.85 29.53 -9.51
C VAL A 130 22.37 28.21 -10.07
N LEU A 131 21.78 27.71 -11.16
CA LEU A 131 22.19 26.44 -11.80
C LEU A 131 23.63 26.47 -12.34
N GLU A 132 24.12 27.63 -12.76
CA GLU A 132 25.48 27.82 -13.28
C GLU A 132 26.53 28.03 -12.17
N SER A 133 26.15 28.60 -11.03
CA SER A 133 27.07 28.97 -9.94
C SER A 133 27.83 27.81 -9.31
N SER A 134 27.27 26.59 -9.31
CA SER A 134 27.78 25.41 -8.58
C SER A 134 28.03 25.66 -7.07
N ASP A 135 27.48 26.74 -6.50
CA ASP A 135 27.65 27.12 -5.10
C ASP A 135 26.49 26.54 -4.25
N PRO A 136 26.76 25.69 -3.25
CA PRO A 136 25.72 25.13 -2.39
C PRO A 136 24.98 26.21 -1.58
N VAL A 137 25.68 27.26 -1.13
CA VAL A 137 25.06 28.33 -0.32
C VAL A 137 24.09 29.13 -1.18
N GLN A 138 24.48 29.44 -2.42
CA GLN A 138 23.60 30.10 -3.37
C GLN A 138 22.38 29.24 -3.74
N ALA A 139 22.56 27.91 -3.90
CA ALA A 139 21.45 26.99 -4.13
C ALA A 139 20.45 26.98 -2.96
N GLU A 140 20.94 26.85 -1.73
CA GLU A 140 20.12 26.89 -0.51
C GLU A 140 19.38 28.22 -0.35
N ASN A 141 20.04 29.35 -0.57
CA ASN A 141 19.40 30.67 -0.48
C ASN A 141 18.32 30.88 -1.55
N ALA A 142 18.45 30.23 -2.70
CA ALA A 142 17.49 30.29 -3.80
C ALA A 142 16.38 29.21 -3.72
N GLN A 143 16.31 28.44 -2.64
CA GLN A 143 15.41 27.28 -2.52
C GLN A 143 13.94 27.62 -2.82
N ALA A 144 13.43 28.74 -2.30
CA ALA A 144 12.05 29.17 -2.55
C ALA A 144 11.82 29.66 -4.00
N LEU A 145 12.83 30.27 -4.62
CA LEU A 145 12.79 30.67 -6.02
C LEU A 145 12.75 29.44 -6.95
N LEU A 146 13.60 28.46 -6.68
CA LEU A 146 13.63 27.18 -7.39
C LEU A 146 12.32 26.40 -7.20
N ALA A 147 11.79 26.36 -5.97
CA ALA A 147 10.51 25.70 -5.67
C ALA A 147 9.39 26.24 -6.57
N GLN A 148 9.23 27.57 -6.60
CA GLN A 148 8.16 28.20 -7.38
C GLN A 148 8.34 27.98 -8.89
N PHE A 149 9.57 28.13 -9.37
CA PHE A 149 9.88 27.97 -10.78
C PHE A 149 9.63 26.54 -11.27
N TRP A 150 10.08 25.54 -10.52
CA TRP A 150 9.87 24.14 -10.88
C TRP A 150 8.41 23.73 -10.74
N GLU A 151 7.68 24.21 -9.75
CA GLU A 151 6.24 23.97 -9.60
C GLU A 151 5.48 24.38 -10.87
N TRP A 152 5.72 25.58 -11.38
CA TRP A 152 5.04 26.07 -12.59
C TRP A 152 5.53 25.43 -13.89
N ARG A 153 6.77 24.93 -13.90
CA ARG A 153 7.37 24.34 -15.10
C ARG A 153 7.14 22.83 -15.21
N MET A 154 6.91 22.16 -14.09
CA MET A 154 6.73 20.71 -14.01
C MET A 154 5.67 20.17 -14.97
N PRO A 155 4.48 20.78 -15.14
CA PRO A 155 3.46 20.28 -16.07
C PRO A 155 3.89 20.34 -17.55
N VAL A 156 4.81 21.22 -17.90
CA VAL A 156 5.19 21.51 -19.30
C VAL A 156 6.51 20.85 -19.68
N ALA A 157 7.48 20.78 -18.76
CA ALA A 157 8.82 20.27 -19.06
C ALA A 157 9.41 19.41 -17.92
N PRO A 158 8.75 18.30 -17.54
CA PRO A 158 9.15 17.48 -16.39
C PRO A 158 10.57 16.91 -16.52
N VAL A 159 10.98 16.51 -17.74
CA VAL A 159 12.33 16.00 -18.01
C VAL A 159 13.40 17.06 -17.75
N ARG A 160 13.14 18.32 -18.12
CA ARG A 160 14.07 19.42 -17.85
C ARG A 160 14.15 19.74 -16.37
N VAL A 161 13.01 19.74 -15.66
CA VAL A 161 12.96 19.92 -14.21
C VAL A 161 13.78 18.83 -13.51
N ALA A 162 13.65 17.56 -13.94
CA ALA A 162 14.45 16.47 -13.39
C ALA A 162 15.96 16.71 -13.53
N ALA A 163 16.41 17.12 -14.73
CA ALA A 163 17.81 17.41 -14.98
C ALA A 163 18.33 18.59 -14.14
N GLU A 164 17.54 19.65 -14.00
CA GLU A 164 17.87 20.81 -13.15
C GLU A 164 17.95 20.43 -11.67
N CYS A 165 17.02 19.62 -11.17
CA CYS A 165 17.07 19.14 -9.79
C CYS A 165 18.30 18.26 -9.53
N ARG A 166 18.63 17.32 -10.44
CA ARG A 166 19.83 16.49 -10.31
C ARG A 166 21.11 17.32 -10.35
N ARG A 167 21.15 18.39 -11.14
CA ARG A 167 22.27 19.34 -11.16
C ARG A 167 22.45 20.03 -9.82
N ILE A 168 21.36 20.51 -9.21
CA ILE A 168 21.39 21.10 -7.87
C ILE A 168 21.84 20.08 -6.82
N LEU A 169 21.35 18.83 -6.88
CA LEU A 169 21.79 17.78 -5.96
C LEU A 169 23.27 17.40 -6.13
N GLY A 170 23.86 17.66 -7.31
CA GLY A 170 25.28 17.49 -7.54
C GLY A 170 26.17 18.44 -6.75
N CYS A 171 25.71 19.66 -6.45
CA CYS A 171 26.46 20.64 -5.64
C CYS A 171 25.92 20.79 -4.20
N SER A 172 24.62 20.59 -3.98
CA SER A 172 23.98 20.61 -2.66
C SER A 172 23.18 19.31 -2.48
N PRO A 173 23.82 18.22 -2.00
CA PRO A 173 23.20 16.91 -1.89
C PRO A 173 21.99 16.85 -0.95
N ASP A 174 21.88 17.79 -0.01
CA ASP A 174 20.78 17.87 0.96
C ASP A 174 19.71 18.89 0.61
N HIS A 175 19.75 19.43 -0.62
CA HIS A 175 18.78 20.43 -1.07
C HIS A 175 17.33 19.89 -1.09
N LEU A 176 16.57 20.26 -0.06
CA LEU A 176 15.23 19.72 0.24
C LEU A 176 14.26 19.83 -0.93
N VAL A 177 14.14 21.03 -1.52
CA VAL A 177 13.20 21.28 -2.63
C VAL A 177 13.56 20.47 -3.88
N ALA A 178 14.85 20.22 -4.12
CA ALA A 178 15.27 19.43 -5.28
C ALA A 178 14.89 17.95 -5.07
N LYS A 179 15.12 17.42 -3.85
CA LYS A 179 14.68 16.08 -3.46
C LYS A 179 13.17 15.90 -3.60
N LEU A 180 12.39 16.83 -3.05
CA LEU A 180 10.92 16.78 -3.13
C LEU A 180 10.39 16.95 -4.56
N THR A 181 10.98 17.84 -5.35
CA THR A 181 10.59 18.04 -6.75
C THR A 181 10.87 16.77 -7.58
N LEU A 182 12.03 16.14 -7.40
CA LEU A 182 12.32 14.86 -8.06
C LEU A 182 11.37 13.76 -7.61
N ALA A 183 11.09 13.67 -6.32
CA ALA A 183 10.11 12.73 -5.82
C ALA A 183 8.75 12.94 -6.49
N ARG A 184 8.28 14.18 -6.65
CA ARG A 184 6.99 14.52 -7.29
C ARG A 184 6.88 14.13 -8.77
N LEU A 185 7.99 13.93 -9.47
CA LEU A 185 8.00 13.49 -10.87
C LEU A 185 7.73 11.99 -11.04
N GLN A 186 7.82 11.21 -9.96
CA GLN A 186 7.50 9.79 -9.94
C GLN A 186 5.98 9.55 -9.78
N PRO A 187 5.47 8.32 -9.91
CA PRO A 187 4.05 8.02 -9.72
C PRO A 187 3.50 8.56 -8.40
N GLN A 188 2.34 9.21 -8.47
CA GLN A 188 1.72 9.95 -7.35
C GLN A 188 0.49 9.24 -6.75
N SER A 189 0.20 8.02 -7.16
CA SER A 189 -0.98 7.29 -6.69
C SER A 189 -0.77 5.78 -6.76
N PHE A 190 -1.52 5.05 -5.94
CA PHE A 190 -1.49 3.58 -5.96
C PHE A 190 -1.82 3.01 -7.36
N PRO A 191 -2.87 3.46 -8.08
CA PRO A 191 -3.15 2.96 -9.44
C PRO A 191 -2.00 3.19 -10.42
N ALA A 192 -1.28 4.31 -10.31
CA ALA A 192 -0.12 4.58 -11.16
C ALA A 192 1.05 3.64 -10.83
N LEU A 193 1.28 3.32 -9.56
CA LEU A 193 2.28 2.33 -9.12
C LEU A 193 1.90 0.92 -9.61
N ALA A 194 0.65 0.51 -9.41
CA ALA A 194 0.14 -0.79 -9.87
C ALA A 194 0.23 -0.94 -11.39
N GLY A 195 -0.11 0.10 -12.15
CA GLY A 195 0.04 0.09 -13.61
C GLY A 195 1.50 -0.03 -14.07
N LEU A 196 2.46 0.49 -13.31
CA LEU A 196 3.89 0.27 -13.58
C LEU A 196 4.39 -1.10 -13.13
N GLN A 197 3.85 -1.65 -12.04
CA GLN A 197 4.17 -3.01 -11.60
C GLN A 197 3.90 -4.02 -12.72
N GLU A 198 2.78 -3.87 -13.44
CA GLU A 198 2.40 -4.76 -14.54
C GLU A 198 3.26 -4.56 -15.79
N LYS A 199 3.63 -3.31 -16.11
CA LYS A 199 4.29 -2.96 -17.37
C LYS A 199 5.82 -2.98 -17.30
N ALA A 200 6.38 -2.55 -16.18
CA ALA A 200 7.80 -2.31 -15.99
C ALA A 200 8.19 -2.43 -14.49
N PRO A 201 8.12 -3.64 -13.90
CA PRO A 201 8.38 -3.84 -12.46
C PRO A 201 9.79 -3.46 -12.05
N GLN A 202 10.79 -3.67 -12.92
CA GLN A 202 12.18 -3.29 -12.65
C GLN A 202 12.35 -1.77 -12.57
N LEU A 203 11.71 -1.03 -13.49
CA LEU A 203 11.71 0.44 -13.45
C LEU A 203 11.00 0.97 -12.19
N LEU A 204 9.87 0.37 -11.83
CA LEU A 204 9.16 0.71 -10.58
C LEU A 204 10.07 0.54 -9.36
N ARG A 205 10.82 -0.57 -9.31
CA ARG A 205 11.78 -0.86 -8.24
C ARG A 205 12.85 0.22 -8.16
N GLU A 206 13.57 0.46 -9.26
CA GLU A 206 14.67 1.42 -9.32
C GLU A 206 14.23 2.84 -8.92
N MET A 207 13.11 3.31 -9.47
CA MET A 207 12.56 4.62 -9.13
C MET A 207 12.17 4.72 -7.65
N SER A 208 11.52 3.67 -7.12
CA SER A 208 11.04 3.65 -5.74
C SER A 208 12.20 3.58 -4.74
N GLU A 209 13.22 2.77 -5.02
CA GLU A 209 14.44 2.68 -4.21
C GLU A 209 15.23 4.00 -4.22
N GLU A 210 15.38 4.64 -5.38
CA GLU A 210 15.99 5.97 -5.52
C GLU A 210 15.24 6.99 -4.64
N ARG A 211 13.90 6.98 -4.70
CA ARG A 211 13.07 7.90 -3.91
C ARG A 211 13.19 7.64 -2.41
N LEU A 212 13.21 6.38 -1.98
CA LEU A 212 13.39 6.02 -0.57
C LEU A 212 14.76 6.46 -0.06
N ALA A 213 15.82 6.19 -0.80
CA ALA A 213 17.18 6.58 -0.43
C ALA A 213 17.28 8.12 -0.27
N MET A 214 16.63 8.86 -1.16
CA MET A 214 16.61 10.32 -1.15
C MET A 214 15.81 10.90 0.02
N LEU A 215 14.66 10.31 0.37
CA LEU A 215 13.73 10.85 1.37
C LEU A 215 13.99 10.34 2.79
N ARG A 216 14.60 9.16 2.96
CA ARG A 216 14.87 8.55 4.27
C ARG A 216 15.61 9.50 5.24
N PRO A 217 16.65 10.26 4.83
CA PRO A 217 17.34 11.18 5.74
C PRO A 217 16.47 12.37 6.19
N LEU A 218 15.38 12.65 5.49
CA LEU A 218 14.51 13.80 5.77
C LEU A 218 13.35 13.46 6.72
N LEU A 219 13.04 12.16 6.88
CA LEU A 219 12.03 11.71 7.83
C LEU A 219 12.47 12.03 9.26
N GLY A 220 11.71 12.90 9.93
CA GLY A 220 12.01 13.31 11.31
C GLY A 220 13.12 14.36 11.43
N ALA A 221 13.60 14.93 10.31
CA ALA A 221 14.51 16.06 10.34
C ALA A 221 13.83 17.30 10.97
N SER A 222 14.47 17.89 11.98
CA SER A 222 13.96 19.07 12.71
C SER A 222 13.95 20.35 11.88
N ALA A 223 14.79 20.44 10.86
CA ALA A 223 14.94 21.62 9.99
C ALA A 223 13.81 21.82 8.96
N VAL A 224 12.70 21.10 9.10
CA VAL A 224 11.66 20.98 8.07
C VAL A 224 10.31 21.40 8.63
N THR A 225 9.52 22.15 7.87
CA THR A 225 8.20 22.61 8.31
C THR A 225 7.21 21.45 8.38
N ALA A 226 6.08 21.63 9.10
CA ALA A 226 5.05 20.59 9.22
C ALA A 226 4.49 20.17 7.84
N ASP A 227 4.24 21.12 6.94
CA ASP A 227 3.75 20.86 5.59
C ASP A 227 4.76 20.07 4.76
N GLN A 228 6.03 20.45 4.85
CA GLN A 228 7.11 19.73 4.18
C GLN A 228 7.28 18.32 4.76
N GLN A 229 7.16 18.14 6.08
CA GLN A 229 7.19 16.81 6.70
C GLN A 229 6.01 15.95 6.26
N SER A 230 4.81 16.52 6.14
CA SER A 230 3.64 15.82 5.59
C SER A 230 3.87 15.39 4.15
N GLU A 231 4.47 16.25 3.33
CA GLU A 231 4.84 15.93 1.95
C GLU A 231 5.93 14.85 1.86
N ILE A 232 6.99 14.94 2.66
CA ILE A 232 8.05 13.92 2.72
C ILE A 232 7.44 12.56 3.09
N ALA A 233 6.61 12.52 4.14
CA ALA A 233 5.94 11.30 4.58
C ALA A 233 5.04 10.71 3.47
N TRP A 234 4.34 11.56 2.71
CA TRP A 234 3.50 11.13 1.59
C TRP A 234 4.34 10.49 0.47
N GLN A 235 5.38 11.20 0.03
CA GLN A 235 6.27 10.73 -1.03
C GLN A 235 7.01 9.46 -0.62
N TYR A 236 7.41 9.36 0.66
CA TYR A 236 8.03 8.15 1.22
C TYR A 236 7.06 6.97 1.25
N ALA A 237 5.81 7.18 1.72
CA ALA A 237 4.81 6.11 1.76
C ALA A 237 4.51 5.56 0.36
N LEU A 238 4.40 6.43 -0.65
CA LEU A 238 4.27 6.01 -2.05
C LEU A 238 5.48 5.21 -2.54
N ALA A 239 6.70 5.65 -2.22
CA ALA A 239 7.92 4.94 -2.61
C ALA A 239 8.00 3.55 -1.96
N ALA A 240 7.72 3.47 -0.66
CA ALA A 240 7.71 2.22 0.08
C ALA A 240 6.65 1.26 -0.48
N THR A 241 5.47 1.78 -0.83
CA THR A 241 4.44 1.02 -1.55
C THR A 241 4.95 0.53 -2.92
N GLY A 242 5.66 1.38 -3.66
CA GLY A 242 6.25 1.02 -4.96
C GLY A 242 7.28 -0.11 -4.86
N CYS A 243 8.18 -0.06 -3.86
CA CYS A 243 9.13 -1.14 -3.59
C CYS A 243 8.41 -2.46 -3.26
N TRP A 244 7.38 -2.40 -2.41
CA TRP A 244 6.55 -3.56 -2.09
C TRP A 244 5.87 -4.17 -3.32
N LEU A 245 5.21 -3.35 -4.14
CA LEU A 245 4.55 -3.80 -5.36
C LEU A 245 5.57 -4.39 -6.35
N ALA A 246 6.71 -3.74 -6.55
CA ALA A 246 7.76 -4.22 -7.44
C ALA A 246 8.38 -5.56 -6.98
N ALA A 247 8.42 -5.81 -5.67
CA ALA A 247 8.85 -7.08 -5.10
C ALA A 247 7.79 -8.21 -5.18
N GLY A 248 6.65 -7.96 -5.83
CA GLY A 248 5.58 -8.95 -5.99
C GLY A 248 4.43 -8.82 -4.99
N ALA A 249 4.36 -7.71 -4.25
CA ALA A 249 3.34 -7.46 -3.24
C ALA A 249 3.31 -8.54 -2.14
N ALA A 250 4.48 -8.83 -1.59
CA ALA A 250 4.72 -9.78 -0.50
C ALA A 250 3.68 -9.73 0.65
N ALA A 251 3.31 -10.90 1.14
CA ALA A 251 2.37 -11.09 2.23
C ALA A 251 3.08 -11.39 3.56
N PHE A 252 4.29 -11.94 3.54
CA PHE A 252 4.97 -12.49 4.72
C PHE A 252 6.20 -11.68 5.16
N PRO A 253 6.53 -11.67 6.48
CA PRO A 253 7.61 -10.83 7.03
C PRO A 253 9.02 -11.05 6.48
N ASP A 254 9.31 -12.25 6.00
CA ASP A 254 10.58 -12.67 5.44
C ASP A 254 10.71 -12.39 3.94
N GLU A 255 9.63 -11.97 3.29
CA GLU A 255 9.59 -11.68 1.87
C GLU A 255 10.07 -10.24 1.55
N PRO A 256 10.72 -10.03 0.39
CA PRO A 256 11.17 -8.72 -0.02
C PRO A 256 10.01 -7.74 -0.18
N GLY A 257 10.20 -6.49 0.25
CA GLY A 257 9.19 -5.44 0.17
C GLY A 257 8.20 -5.41 1.33
N PHE A 258 8.19 -6.43 2.21
CA PHE A 258 7.28 -6.45 3.37
C PHE A 258 7.57 -5.30 4.35
N ALA A 259 8.85 -5.05 4.66
CA ALA A 259 9.23 -3.99 5.59
C ALA A 259 8.80 -2.60 5.07
N GLU A 260 8.94 -2.37 3.76
CA GLU A 260 8.51 -1.16 3.09
C GLU A 260 6.99 -1.00 3.14
N ARG A 261 6.24 -2.07 2.90
CA ARG A 261 4.77 -2.09 3.05
C ARG A 261 4.35 -1.68 4.46
N GLU A 262 4.97 -2.27 5.49
CA GLU A 262 4.66 -1.95 6.89
C GLU A 262 5.01 -0.50 7.24
N ALA A 263 6.14 0.01 6.72
CA ALA A 263 6.50 1.42 6.87
C ALA A 263 5.47 2.35 6.22
N ALA A 264 4.98 2.00 5.01
CA ALA A 264 3.93 2.76 4.33
C ALA A 264 2.62 2.75 5.15
N LEU A 265 2.19 1.59 5.64
CA LEU A 265 0.99 1.44 6.44
C LEU A 265 1.05 2.23 7.75
N ALA A 266 2.20 2.20 8.45
CA ALA A 266 2.42 2.98 9.67
C ALA A 266 2.34 4.49 9.43
N LEU A 267 2.95 4.99 8.33
CA LEU A 267 2.85 6.39 7.93
C LEU A 267 1.42 6.79 7.58
N CYS A 268 0.66 5.92 6.90
CA CYS A 268 -0.73 6.23 6.59
C CYS A 268 -1.62 6.21 7.83
N ARG A 269 -1.40 5.28 8.76
CA ARG A 269 -2.16 5.18 10.02
C ARG A 269 -2.01 6.43 10.90
N SER A 270 -0.80 6.99 10.96
CA SER A 270 -0.52 8.19 11.76
C SER A 270 -1.13 9.48 11.18
N ARG A 271 -1.69 9.44 9.95
CA ARG A 271 -2.17 10.62 9.20
C ARG A 271 -3.52 10.39 8.52
N LEU A 272 -4.43 9.68 9.19
CA LEU A 272 -5.76 9.35 8.64
C LEU A 272 -6.71 10.55 8.49
N ASP A 273 -6.38 11.68 9.11
CA ASP A 273 -7.01 12.99 8.89
C ASP A 273 -6.80 13.49 7.45
N SER A 274 -5.72 13.05 6.79
CA SER A 274 -5.43 13.41 5.42
C SER A 274 -6.04 12.42 4.43
N ARG A 275 -6.93 12.91 3.56
CA ARG A 275 -7.61 12.10 2.53
C ARG A 275 -6.66 11.29 1.64
N ARG A 276 -5.48 11.83 1.30
CA ARG A 276 -4.47 11.12 0.48
C ARG A 276 -3.88 9.90 1.20
N PHE A 277 -3.56 10.03 2.49
CA PHE A 277 -3.02 8.93 3.29
C PHE A 277 -4.08 7.88 3.59
N ALA A 278 -5.30 8.32 3.93
CA ALA A 278 -6.44 7.42 4.10
C ALA A 278 -6.70 6.61 2.82
N ARG A 279 -6.66 7.25 1.64
CA ARG A 279 -6.82 6.58 0.35
C ARG A 279 -5.70 5.57 0.07
N LEU A 280 -4.44 5.96 0.24
CA LEU A 280 -3.31 5.06 0.02
C LEU A 280 -3.36 3.85 0.97
N ARG A 281 -3.71 4.05 2.24
CA ARG A 281 -3.93 2.94 3.18
C ARG A 281 -5.01 2.01 2.65
N CYS A 282 -6.16 2.55 2.28
CA CYS A 282 -7.28 1.76 1.75
C CYS A 282 -6.84 0.91 0.55
N ASP A 283 -6.11 1.51 -0.41
CA ASP A 283 -5.64 0.80 -1.59
C ASP A 283 -4.61 -0.32 -1.25
N ILE A 284 -3.68 -0.08 -0.30
CA ILE A 284 -2.74 -1.10 0.17
C ILE A 284 -3.48 -2.24 0.87
N LEU A 285 -4.38 -1.93 1.81
CA LEU A 285 -5.16 -2.94 2.54
C LEU A 285 -6.04 -3.74 1.59
N TYR A 286 -6.67 -3.09 0.60
CA TYR A 286 -7.44 -3.78 -0.43
C TYR A 286 -6.59 -4.74 -1.25
N ARG A 287 -5.36 -4.32 -1.63
CA ARG A 287 -4.43 -5.20 -2.34
C ARG A 287 -4.05 -6.43 -1.51
N ILE A 288 -3.75 -6.25 -0.22
CA ILE A 288 -3.48 -7.34 0.75
C ILE A 288 -4.70 -8.27 0.84
N TRP A 289 -5.89 -7.68 1.00
CA TRP A 289 -7.16 -8.39 1.13
C TRP A 289 -7.50 -9.24 -0.10
N SER A 290 -7.27 -8.69 -1.29
CA SER A 290 -7.54 -9.37 -2.58
C SER A 290 -6.57 -10.51 -2.91
N ALA A 291 -5.44 -10.63 -2.20
CA ALA A 291 -4.49 -11.71 -2.42
C ALA A 291 -5.05 -13.08 -2.01
N LYS A 292 -4.42 -14.18 -2.41
CA LYS A 292 -4.83 -15.51 -1.94
C LYS A 292 -4.50 -15.68 -0.46
N TRP A 293 -5.48 -16.09 0.33
CA TRP A 293 -5.31 -16.40 1.75
C TRP A 293 -5.15 -17.90 1.96
N TYR A 294 -4.21 -18.28 2.81
CA TYR A 294 -3.99 -19.69 3.20
C TYR A 294 -4.84 -20.06 4.43
N PHE A 295 -4.82 -21.35 4.78
CA PHE A 295 -5.73 -22.10 5.68
C PHE A 295 -6.18 -21.41 6.99
N TRP A 296 -5.48 -20.39 7.47
CA TRP A 296 -5.79 -19.67 8.71
C TRP A 296 -6.46 -18.29 8.51
N ASN A 297 -6.55 -17.77 7.28
CA ASN A 297 -7.10 -16.45 6.98
C ASN A 297 -6.48 -15.30 7.80
N PHE A 298 -5.19 -15.40 8.16
CA PHE A 298 -4.42 -14.34 8.80
C PHE A 298 -3.30 -13.84 7.89
N GLN A 299 -3.02 -12.54 7.96
CA GLN A 299 -1.81 -11.92 7.43
C GLN A 299 -1.25 -10.95 8.47
N THR A 300 0.05 -10.71 8.45
CA THR A 300 0.64 -9.68 9.31
C THR A 300 0.38 -8.32 8.69
N VAL A 301 -0.21 -7.38 9.42
CA VAL A 301 -0.49 -5.99 9.00
C VAL A 301 -0.25 -5.08 10.20
N ASP A 302 0.47 -3.98 10.02
CA ASP A 302 0.91 -3.09 11.11
C ASP A 302 1.64 -3.82 12.25
N GLY A 303 2.45 -4.84 11.90
CA GLY A 303 3.21 -5.67 12.81
C GLY A 303 2.37 -6.64 13.64
N ARG A 304 1.08 -6.85 13.29
CA ARG A 304 0.15 -7.70 14.04
C ARG A 304 -0.52 -8.72 13.12
N PRO A 305 -0.82 -9.93 13.61
CA PRO A 305 -1.66 -10.87 12.87
C PRO A 305 -3.08 -10.32 12.78
N THR A 306 -3.56 -10.13 11.55
CA THR A 306 -4.87 -9.55 11.23
C THR A 306 -5.67 -10.54 10.40
N HIS A 307 -6.91 -10.79 10.83
CA HIS A 307 -7.81 -11.71 10.14
C HIS A 307 -8.45 -11.06 8.91
N HIS A 308 -8.72 -11.85 7.86
CA HIS A 308 -9.33 -11.38 6.60
C HIS A 308 -10.60 -10.53 6.82
N ARG A 309 -11.47 -10.95 7.76
CA ARG A 309 -12.72 -10.22 8.07
C ARG A 309 -12.46 -8.85 8.70
N ASP A 310 -11.47 -8.74 9.56
CA ASP A 310 -11.16 -7.49 10.25
C ASP A 310 -10.50 -6.51 9.28
N LEU A 311 -9.65 -7.02 8.38
CA LEU A 311 -9.11 -6.23 7.27
C LEU A 311 -10.23 -5.68 6.37
N LYS A 312 -11.23 -6.51 6.03
CA LYS A 312 -12.38 -6.05 5.22
C LYS A 312 -13.18 -4.95 5.93
N ARG A 313 -13.45 -5.11 7.23
CA ARG A 313 -14.13 -4.08 8.03
C ARG A 313 -13.38 -2.76 8.01
N GLU A 314 -12.06 -2.79 8.17
CA GLU A 314 -11.24 -1.58 8.12
C GLU A 314 -11.30 -0.91 6.72
N ILE A 315 -11.24 -1.71 5.65
CA ILE A 315 -11.41 -1.21 4.28
C ILE A 315 -12.78 -0.52 4.14
N ASP A 316 -13.86 -1.16 4.57
CA ASP A 316 -15.22 -0.60 4.47
C ASP A 316 -15.37 0.70 5.31
N ASP A 317 -14.70 0.78 6.46
CA ASP A 317 -14.65 1.99 7.28
C ASP A 317 -13.89 3.13 6.58
N LEU A 318 -12.76 2.82 5.94
CA LEU A 318 -11.97 3.79 5.18
C LEU A 318 -12.71 4.27 3.94
N GLU A 319 -13.35 3.37 3.18
CA GLU A 319 -14.15 3.71 2.02
C GLU A 319 -15.29 4.67 2.38
N ARG A 320 -16.05 4.36 3.44
CA ARG A 320 -17.12 5.24 3.94
C ARG A 320 -16.62 6.63 4.34
N ARG A 321 -15.44 6.72 4.95
CA ARG A 321 -14.83 8.03 5.29
C ARG A 321 -14.37 8.81 4.07
N LEU A 322 -13.93 8.12 3.01
CA LEU A 322 -13.47 8.75 1.78
C LEU A 322 -14.60 9.23 0.87
N GLU A 323 -15.82 8.73 1.08
CA GLU A 323 -17.05 9.16 0.38
C GLU A 323 -17.69 10.42 0.99
N GLN A 324 -17.37 10.72 2.26
CA GLN A 324 -17.79 11.93 2.96
C GLN A 324 -16.91 13.14 2.61
#